data_AF-A0A7C5D1H1-F1
#
_entry.id   AF-A0A7C5D1H1-F1
#
_cell.length_a   1.000
_cell.length_b   1.000
_cell.length_c   1.000
_cell.angle_alpha   90.00
_cell.angle_beta   90.00
_cell.angle_gamma   90.00
#
_symmetry.space_group_name_H-M   'P 1'
#
loop_
_entity.id
_entity.type
_entity.pdbx_description
1 polymer ?
#
loop_
_entity_poly.entity_id
_entity_poly.type
_entity_poly.pdbx_seq_one_letter_code
_entity_poly.pdbx_strand_id
1 'polypeptide(L)'
;MTQLELARQGVLSPQQKHVADIEEVDEEFVLKSVAEGKIVILANLNHRNVIPCGVGQGLRVKVNANIGTSSDFGTVESELEKLRVAIRFGADTVMDLSTGGDISAIRRAVIAASHLPVGTVPIYQAGIEAIEKRGAIVGMTVDDIFAAIEQQAKDGVDFMTVHCGVTLATIERLKRQKRLTDVVSRGGAFLIGWMLHNERENPLYEHFERLLDIAREHDVTLSLGDGMRPGSLADATDRPQIEELIVLGELVERAREAGVQVMVEGPGHVPMDQIVANVQLQKSLCRQAPFYVLGPLVTDIAAGYDHIAAAIGAAIAAASGADFICYVTPAEHLSLPDAEDVKLGVIASRIAAHAADIARGLKHAADWDRKMSSARKNLDWESQARLSLDPERVRAVHGKYRSSGPACSMCGKYCAMALVEKYLGISAVRC
;
A
#
# COMPACT_ATOMS: atom_id res chain seq x y z
N MET A 1 15.69 -0.89 20.40
CA MET A 1 15.93 -2.07 19.56
C MET A 1 14.73 -2.21 18.65
N THR A 2 14.98 -2.40 17.37
CA THR A 2 13.95 -2.57 16.33
C THR A 2 13.36 -3.98 16.38
N GLN A 3 12.24 -4.22 15.70
CA GLN A 3 11.68 -5.57 15.55
C GLN A 3 12.66 -6.54 14.88
N LEU A 4 13.43 -6.06 13.89
CA LEU A 4 14.44 -6.87 13.19
C LEU A 4 15.57 -7.31 14.14
N GLU A 5 16.06 -6.41 14.99
CA GLU A 5 17.11 -6.72 15.96
C GLU A 5 16.65 -7.72 17.00
N LEU A 6 15.45 -7.51 17.56
CA LEU A 6 14.83 -8.43 18.52
C LEU A 6 14.70 -9.84 17.91
N ALA A 7 14.20 -9.92 16.68
CA ALA A 7 14.04 -11.18 15.98
C ALA A 7 15.36 -11.92 15.75
N ARG A 8 16.42 -11.21 15.36
CA ARG A 8 17.77 -11.79 15.18
C ARG A 8 18.41 -12.27 16.48
N GLN A 9 18.02 -11.69 17.61
CA GLN A 9 18.42 -12.16 18.94
C GLN A 9 17.55 -13.33 19.44
N GLY A 10 16.57 -13.79 18.65
CA GLY A 10 15.64 -14.84 19.05
C GLY A 10 14.58 -14.37 20.05
N VAL A 11 14.36 -13.06 20.17
CA VAL A 11 13.39 -12.47 21.09
C VAL A 11 12.09 -12.16 20.35
N LEU A 12 11.04 -12.91 20.66
CA LEU A 12 9.69 -12.62 20.17
C LEU A 12 9.11 -11.43 20.91
N SER A 13 8.85 -10.34 20.17
CA SER A 13 8.23 -9.14 20.76
C SER A 13 6.71 -9.29 20.90
N PRO A 14 6.05 -8.48 21.76
CA PRO A 14 4.60 -8.41 21.81
C PRO A 14 3.94 -8.07 20.45
N GLN A 15 4.60 -7.23 19.65
CA GLN A 15 4.13 -6.84 18.32
C GLN A 15 4.20 -8.02 17.33
N GLN A 16 5.29 -8.79 17.33
CA GLN A 16 5.44 -9.98 16.49
C GLN A 16 4.44 -11.06 16.89
N LYS A 17 4.22 -11.26 18.20
CA LYS A 17 3.20 -12.17 18.71
C LYS A 17 1.81 -11.76 18.26
N HIS A 18 1.47 -10.48 18.38
CA HIS A 18 0.19 -9.95 17.89
C HIS A 18 -0.01 -10.25 16.40
N VAL A 19 1.02 -10.04 15.58
CA VAL A 19 0.96 -10.35 14.15
C VAL A 19 0.76 -11.85 13.91
N ALA A 20 1.44 -12.73 14.65
CA ALA A 20 1.23 -14.17 14.55
C ALA A 20 -0.22 -14.57 14.87
N ASP A 21 -0.79 -13.99 15.92
CA ASP A 21 -2.15 -14.26 16.38
C ASP A 21 -3.20 -13.82 15.34
N ILE A 22 -3.11 -12.59 14.80
CA ILE A 22 -4.13 -12.07 13.85
C ILE A 22 -4.03 -12.69 12.46
N GLU A 23 -2.84 -13.17 12.08
CA GLU A 23 -2.60 -13.83 10.79
C GLU A 23 -2.81 -15.36 10.89
N GLU A 24 -3.08 -15.88 12.10
CA GLU A 24 -3.26 -17.30 12.41
C GLU A 24 -2.07 -18.18 11.95
N VAL A 25 -0.85 -17.67 12.14
CA VAL A 25 0.42 -18.34 11.80
C VAL A 25 1.26 -18.58 13.05
N ASP A 26 2.25 -19.49 12.95
CA ASP A 26 3.10 -19.82 14.08
C ASP A 26 4.01 -18.64 14.51
N GLU A 27 4.16 -18.43 15.82
CA GLU A 27 5.05 -17.40 16.37
C GLU A 27 6.50 -17.56 15.88
N GLU A 28 6.99 -18.80 15.76
CA GLU A 28 8.33 -19.12 15.24
C GLU A 28 8.49 -18.73 13.76
N PHE A 29 7.42 -18.89 12.96
CA PHE A 29 7.42 -18.47 11.56
C PHE A 29 7.57 -16.95 11.44
N VAL A 30 6.84 -16.17 12.25
CA VAL A 30 6.95 -14.71 12.27
C VAL A 30 8.34 -14.29 12.73
N LEU A 31 8.83 -14.83 13.85
CA LEU A 31 10.15 -14.52 14.40
C LEU A 31 11.25 -14.73 13.34
N LYS A 32 11.27 -15.91 12.71
CA LYS A 32 12.26 -16.23 11.68
C LYS A 32 12.14 -15.33 10.45
N SER A 33 10.92 -15.09 9.97
CA SER A 33 10.68 -14.29 8.77
C SER A 33 11.04 -12.82 8.98
N VAL A 34 10.81 -12.28 10.18
CA VAL A 34 11.28 -10.94 10.56
C VAL A 34 12.80 -10.91 10.65
N ALA A 35 13.45 -11.90 11.29
CA ALA A 35 14.91 -11.97 11.37
C ALA A 35 15.62 -12.00 10.00
N GLU A 36 14.99 -12.68 9.02
CA GLU A 36 15.41 -12.77 7.62
C GLU A 36 15.03 -11.52 6.79
N GLY A 37 14.20 -10.62 7.34
CA GLY A 37 13.70 -9.41 6.66
C GLY A 37 12.65 -9.68 5.58
N LYS A 38 12.01 -10.85 5.60
CA LYS A 38 10.91 -11.23 4.69
C LYS A 38 9.55 -10.75 5.17
N ILE A 39 9.44 -10.42 6.45
CA ILE A 39 8.31 -9.74 7.07
C ILE A 39 8.84 -8.49 7.76
N VAL A 40 8.12 -7.38 7.62
CA VAL A 40 8.28 -6.18 8.45
C VAL A 40 7.08 -6.00 9.35
N ILE A 41 7.28 -5.36 10.49
CA ILE A 41 6.27 -5.07 11.49
C ILE A 41 6.20 -3.55 11.63
N LEU A 42 5.10 -2.97 11.18
CA LEU A 42 4.87 -1.53 11.17
C LEU A 42 4.39 -1.09 12.57
N ALA A 43 5.30 -0.55 13.39
CA ALA A 43 5.00 -0.16 14.76
C ALA A 43 6.09 0.80 15.33
N ASN A 44 6.10 2.05 14.87
CA ASN A 44 7.02 3.05 15.43
C ASN A 44 6.76 3.21 16.94
N LEU A 45 7.84 3.32 17.72
CA LEU A 45 7.81 3.44 19.18
C LEU A 45 6.96 4.62 19.69
N ASN A 46 6.82 5.68 18.90
CA ASN A 46 6.07 6.90 19.22
C ASN A 46 4.59 6.81 18.85
N HIS A 47 4.17 5.86 18.01
CA HIS A 47 2.77 5.66 17.65
C HIS A 47 2.03 4.83 18.71
N ARG A 48 1.64 5.47 19.81
CA ARG A 48 1.23 4.77 21.05
C ARG A 48 -0.04 3.92 20.95
N ASN A 49 -0.92 4.20 20.00
CA ASN A 49 -2.20 3.51 19.79
C ASN A 49 -2.22 2.63 18.54
N VAL A 50 -1.06 2.41 17.90
CA VAL A 50 -0.96 1.56 16.71
C VAL A 50 -1.27 0.11 17.06
N ILE A 51 -2.07 -0.53 16.21
CA ILE A 51 -2.21 -1.98 16.15
C ILE A 51 -1.14 -2.47 15.17
N PRO A 52 -0.11 -3.22 15.63
CA PRO A 52 0.99 -3.63 14.77
C PRO A 52 0.53 -4.40 13.54
N CYS A 53 1.02 -4.01 12.36
CA CYS A 53 0.69 -4.68 11.10
C CYS A 53 1.93 -5.39 10.54
N GLY A 54 1.78 -6.68 10.25
CA GLY A 54 2.80 -7.47 9.55
C GLY A 54 2.63 -7.43 8.04
N VAL A 55 3.69 -7.10 7.31
CA VAL A 55 3.72 -7.08 5.84
C VAL A 55 4.81 -8.02 5.35
N GLY A 56 4.46 -9.01 4.54
CA GLY A 56 5.45 -9.91 3.94
C GLY A 56 4.92 -11.29 3.56
N GLN A 57 5.84 -12.11 3.08
CA GLN A 57 5.51 -13.43 2.52
C GLN A 57 4.89 -14.34 3.59
N GLY A 58 3.79 -15.00 3.24
CA GLY A 58 3.11 -15.97 4.11
C GLY A 58 2.04 -15.35 5.02
N LEU A 59 1.95 -14.02 5.07
CA LEU A 59 0.83 -13.30 5.66
C LEU A 59 -0.22 -12.96 4.60
N ARG A 60 -1.43 -12.54 5.03
CA ARG A 60 -2.45 -12.00 4.12
C ARG A 60 -1.94 -10.74 3.42
N VAL A 61 -2.34 -10.54 2.18
CA VAL A 61 -1.97 -9.35 1.40
C VAL A 61 -2.56 -8.09 2.06
N LYS A 62 -1.70 -7.09 2.27
CA LYS A 62 -2.07 -5.84 2.92
C LYS A 62 -2.54 -4.79 1.93
N VAL A 63 -3.40 -3.86 2.36
CA VAL A 63 -3.91 -2.74 1.55
C VAL A 63 -3.64 -1.41 2.25
N ASN A 64 -2.99 -0.48 1.53
CA ASN A 64 -2.79 0.89 1.96
C ASN A 64 -3.80 1.83 1.29
N ALA A 65 -4.29 2.82 2.05
CA ALA A 65 -5.05 3.94 1.53
C ALA A 65 -4.25 5.25 1.64
N ASN A 66 -4.07 5.97 0.54
CA ASN A 66 -3.46 7.30 0.55
C ASN A 66 -4.52 8.37 0.82
N ILE A 67 -4.30 9.16 1.86
CA ILE A 67 -5.03 10.41 2.12
C ILE A 67 -4.03 11.57 2.01
N GLY A 68 -4.51 12.79 2.18
CA GLY A 68 -3.68 14.00 2.15
C GLY A 68 -4.39 15.19 1.52
N THR A 69 -3.89 16.36 1.87
CA THR A 69 -4.29 17.66 1.33
C THR A 69 -3.40 18.11 0.15
N SER A 70 -3.86 19.10 -0.61
CA SER A 70 -3.03 19.89 -1.52
C SER A 70 -2.99 21.37 -1.10
N SER A 71 -2.25 22.20 -1.84
CA SER A 71 -2.27 23.66 -1.63
C SER A 71 -3.66 24.28 -1.75
N ASP A 72 -4.55 23.64 -2.52
CA ASP A 72 -5.81 24.21 -2.92
C ASP A 72 -7.00 23.60 -2.16
N PHE A 73 -6.84 22.39 -1.60
CA PHE A 73 -7.94 21.63 -1.01
C PHE A 73 -7.50 20.76 0.17
N GLY A 74 -8.43 20.58 1.10
CA GLY A 74 -8.31 19.69 2.26
C GLY A 74 -8.09 20.43 3.57
N THR A 75 -8.69 19.91 4.63
CA THR A 75 -8.51 20.36 6.02
C THR A 75 -8.23 19.16 6.91
N VAL A 76 -7.83 19.40 8.16
CA VAL A 76 -7.68 18.32 9.15
C VAL A 76 -8.97 17.48 9.23
N GLU A 77 -10.13 18.12 9.22
CA GLU A 77 -11.42 17.44 9.32
C GLU A 77 -11.71 16.54 8.11
N SER A 78 -11.41 17.00 6.89
CA SER A 78 -11.60 16.18 5.69
C SER A 78 -10.66 14.99 5.65
N GLU A 79 -9.41 15.15 6.11
CA GLU A 79 -8.46 14.05 6.19
C GLU A 79 -8.86 13.04 7.26
N LEU A 80 -9.38 13.50 8.40
CA LEU A 80 -9.93 12.61 9.43
C LEU A 80 -11.20 11.90 8.97
N GLU A 81 -12.02 12.48 8.10
CA GLU A 81 -13.14 11.79 7.47
C GLU A 81 -12.64 10.67 6.54
N LYS A 82 -11.71 10.97 5.65
CA LYS A 82 -11.11 9.97 4.75
C LYS A 82 -10.42 8.83 5.52
N LEU A 83 -9.72 9.15 6.61
CA LEU A 83 -9.14 8.16 7.53
C LEU A 83 -10.21 7.21 8.09
N ARG A 84 -11.32 7.75 8.61
CA ARG A 84 -12.42 6.93 9.17
C ARG A 84 -13.01 6.02 8.10
N VAL A 85 -13.16 6.50 6.88
CA VAL A 85 -13.65 5.69 5.75
C VAL A 85 -12.66 4.59 5.40
N ALA A 86 -11.37 4.90 5.27
CA ALA A 86 -10.33 3.93 4.98
C ALA A 86 -10.31 2.80 6.03
N ILE A 87 -10.33 3.14 7.32
CA ILE A 87 -10.42 2.17 8.42
C ILE A 87 -11.69 1.32 8.29
N ARG A 88 -12.85 1.97 8.12
CA ARG A 88 -14.16 1.30 8.09
C ARG A 88 -14.26 0.24 6.99
N PHE A 89 -13.74 0.52 5.81
CA PHE A 89 -13.81 -0.40 4.67
C PHE A 89 -12.61 -1.35 4.59
N GLY A 90 -11.74 -1.32 5.61
CA GLY A 90 -10.68 -2.28 5.79
C GLY A 90 -9.47 -1.95 4.95
N ALA A 91 -8.88 -0.76 5.10
CA ALA A 91 -7.46 -0.55 4.88
C ALA A 91 -6.65 -1.17 6.04
N ASP A 92 -5.44 -1.66 5.77
CA ASP A 92 -4.51 -2.15 6.80
C ASP A 92 -3.54 -1.07 7.27
N THR A 93 -3.29 -0.08 6.43
CA THR A 93 -2.47 1.09 6.70
C THR A 93 -3.06 2.31 5.99
N VAL A 94 -2.60 3.48 6.39
CA VAL A 94 -2.85 4.72 5.65
C VAL A 94 -1.54 5.45 5.40
N MET A 95 -1.48 6.25 4.34
CA MET A 95 -0.40 7.22 4.16
C MET A 95 -0.96 8.63 4.14
N ASP A 96 -0.34 9.52 4.89
CA ASP A 96 -0.57 10.97 4.79
C ASP A 96 0.39 11.56 3.74
N LEU A 97 -0.17 11.92 2.59
CA LEU A 97 0.53 12.50 1.45
C LEU A 97 0.28 14.01 1.30
N SER A 98 -0.10 14.68 2.40
CA SER A 98 -0.40 16.11 2.42
C SER A 98 0.75 16.97 1.89
N THR A 99 0.41 17.90 1.00
CA THR A 99 1.34 18.90 0.44
C THR A 99 0.86 20.35 0.60
N GLY A 100 -0.18 20.57 1.40
CA GLY A 100 -0.70 21.92 1.65
C GLY A 100 -1.33 22.07 3.02
N GLY A 101 -1.51 23.33 3.43
CA GLY A 101 -1.87 23.67 4.81
C GLY A 101 -0.73 23.35 5.80
N ASP A 102 -1.06 23.23 7.08
CA ASP A 102 -0.09 22.82 8.10
C ASP A 102 0.08 21.29 8.07
N ILE A 103 0.97 20.83 7.20
CA ILE A 103 1.30 19.40 6.99
C ILE A 103 1.66 18.73 8.33
N SER A 104 2.37 19.45 9.20
CA SER A 104 2.78 18.95 10.51
C SER A 104 1.57 18.75 11.44
N ALA A 105 0.63 19.69 11.49
CA ALA A 105 -0.58 19.57 12.29
C ALA A 105 -1.52 18.48 11.75
N ILE A 106 -1.70 18.41 10.44
CA ILE A 106 -2.52 17.38 9.78
C ILE A 106 -1.98 15.98 10.11
N ARG A 107 -0.68 15.75 9.89
CA ARG A 107 -0.04 14.46 10.18
C ARG A 107 -0.21 14.06 11.65
N ARG A 108 0.04 14.96 12.59
CA ARG A 108 -0.13 14.67 14.03
C ARG A 108 -1.59 14.33 14.37
N ALA A 109 -2.55 15.01 13.75
CA ALA A 109 -3.96 14.71 13.93
C ALA A 109 -4.33 13.33 13.36
N VAL A 110 -3.81 12.97 12.18
CA VAL A 110 -4.00 11.65 11.56
C VAL A 110 -3.41 10.54 12.43
N ILE A 111 -2.16 10.68 12.88
CA ILE A 111 -1.51 9.69 13.76
C ILE A 111 -2.30 9.52 15.06
N ALA A 112 -2.69 10.63 15.71
CA ALA A 112 -3.45 10.57 16.96
C ALA A 112 -4.83 9.89 16.81
N ALA A 113 -5.43 9.93 15.62
CA ALA A 113 -6.74 9.36 15.34
C ALA A 113 -6.68 7.95 14.73
N SER A 114 -5.52 7.51 14.22
CA SER A 114 -5.36 6.23 13.53
C SER A 114 -4.90 5.15 14.49
N HIS A 115 -5.58 4.00 14.51
CA HIS A 115 -5.01 2.78 15.10
C HIS A 115 -4.27 1.93 14.06
N LEU A 116 -4.34 2.29 12.77
CA LEU A 116 -3.60 1.65 11.70
C LEU A 116 -2.22 2.31 11.59
N PRO A 117 -1.18 1.58 11.15
CA PRO A 117 0.10 2.19 10.82
C PRO A 117 -0.06 3.32 9.80
N VAL A 118 0.63 4.43 10.05
CA VAL A 118 0.63 5.64 9.21
C VAL A 118 1.98 5.77 8.52
N GLY A 119 1.96 5.85 7.19
CA GLY A 119 3.12 6.15 6.38
C GLY A 119 3.14 7.57 5.82
N THR A 120 4.30 8.01 5.36
CA THR A 120 4.48 9.33 4.74
C THR A 120 5.54 9.31 3.64
N VAL A 121 5.67 10.42 2.92
CA VAL A 121 6.78 10.69 2.01
C VAL A 121 7.50 11.97 2.51
N PRO A 122 8.56 11.86 3.34
CA PRO A 122 9.15 13.02 4.02
C PRO A 122 9.63 14.15 3.10
N ILE A 123 10.05 13.81 1.86
CA ILE A 123 10.51 14.80 0.88
C ILE A 123 9.40 15.79 0.47
N TYR A 124 8.12 15.45 0.66
CA TYR A 124 7.02 16.36 0.37
C TYR A 124 7.04 17.55 1.32
N GLN A 125 7.12 17.28 2.62
CA GLN A 125 7.22 18.35 3.63
C GLN A 125 8.49 19.18 3.41
N ALA A 126 9.65 18.54 3.23
CA ALA A 126 10.91 19.24 3.00
C ALA A 126 10.83 20.16 1.75
N GLY A 127 10.23 19.68 0.67
CA GLY A 127 10.06 20.44 -0.57
C GLY A 127 9.12 21.63 -0.41
N ILE A 128 7.97 21.44 0.25
CA ILE A 128 7.01 22.52 0.50
C ILE A 128 7.61 23.59 1.42
N GLU A 129 8.25 23.20 2.53
CA GLU A 129 8.91 24.15 3.41
C GLU A 129 10.05 24.91 2.72
N ALA A 130 10.77 24.28 1.79
CA ALA A 130 11.80 24.96 1.00
C ALA A 130 11.19 25.96 0.02
N ILE A 131 10.03 25.66 -0.59
CA ILE A 131 9.29 26.62 -1.40
C ILE A 131 8.88 27.83 -0.55
N GLU A 132 8.34 27.61 0.64
CA GLU A 132 7.91 28.69 1.54
C GLU A 132 9.09 29.55 2.03
N LYS A 133 10.22 28.92 2.40
CA LYS A 133 11.38 29.62 2.99
C LYS A 133 12.30 30.23 1.93
N ARG A 134 12.41 29.62 0.75
CA ARG A 134 13.45 29.95 -0.26
C ARG A 134 12.90 30.09 -1.69
N GLY A 135 11.59 29.99 -1.89
CA GLY A 135 10.92 30.25 -3.16
C GLY A 135 11.02 29.13 -4.19
N ALA A 136 11.76 28.06 -3.92
CA ALA A 136 11.92 26.96 -4.86
C ALA A 136 12.24 25.63 -4.16
N ILE A 137 11.69 24.55 -4.71
CA ILE A 137 11.92 23.19 -4.21
C ILE A 137 13.40 22.76 -4.29
N VAL A 138 14.10 23.19 -5.34
CA VAL A 138 15.53 22.91 -5.52
C VAL A 138 16.41 23.60 -4.47
N GLY A 139 15.83 24.54 -3.70
CA GLY A 139 16.46 25.20 -2.57
C GLY A 139 16.39 24.41 -1.27
N MET A 140 15.89 23.17 -1.25
CA MET A 140 16.07 22.26 -0.11
C MET A 140 17.55 22.11 0.21
N THR A 141 17.92 22.09 1.49
CA THR A 141 19.24 21.64 1.94
C THR A 141 19.16 20.18 2.39
N VAL A 142 20.31 19.51 2.44
CA VAL A 142 20.39 18.14 3.00
C VAL A 142 19.80 18.11 4.41
N ASP A 143 20.06 19.13 5.23
CA ASP A 143 19.52 19.20 6.59
C ASP A 143 18.01 19.42 6.65
N ASP A 144 17.40 20.14 5.71
CA ASP A 144 15.93 20.25 5.67
C ASP A 144 15.29 18.88 5.43
N ILE A 145 15.88 18.06 4.53
CA ILE A 145 15.38 16.72 4.21
C ILE A 145 15.43 15.82 5.45
N PHE A 146 16.58 15.77 6.13
CA PHE A 146 16.74 14.94 7.31
C PHE A 146 15.99 15.48 8.54
N ALA A 147 15.83 16.79 8.68
CA ALA A 147 15.00 17.38 9.72
C ALA A 147 13.52 16.98 9.56
N ALA A 148 12.99 16.95 8.33
CA ALA A 148 11.64 16.48 8.06
C ALA A 148 11.48 14.98 8.41
N ILE A 149 12.45 14.14 8.05
CA ILE A 149 12.46 12.70 8.40
C ILE A 149 12.46 12.53 9.92
N GLU A 150 13.37 13.20 10.63
CA GLU A 150 13.50 13.10 12.08
C GLU A 150 12.24 13.60 12.81
N GLN A 151 11.66 14.72 12.36
CA GLN A 151 10.41 15.23 12.91
C GLN A 151 9.27 14.21 12.75
N GLN A 152 9.13 13.63 11.56
CA GLN A 152 8.07 12.65 11.28
C GLN A 152 8.25 11.35 12.09
N ALA A 153 9.49 10.92 12.31
CA ALA A 153 9.79 9.75 13.14
C ALA A 153 9.41 10.00 14.61
N LYS A 154 9.64 11.23 15.10
CA LYS A 154 9.21 11.68 16.44
C LYS A 154 7.69 11.81 16.56
N ASP A 155 7.01 12.25 15.51
CA ASP A 155 5.55 12.36 15.47
C ASP A 155 4.86 10.98 15.51
N GLY A 156 5.56 9.90 15.15
CA GLY A 156 5.03 8.52 15.21
C GLY A 156 4.69 7.92 13.85
N VAL A 157 5.32 8.36 12.76
CA VAL A 157 5.16 7.71 11.45
C VAL A 157 5.78 6.30 11.46
N ASP A 158 5.02 5.28 11.10
CA ASP A 158 5.43 3.86 11.18
C ASP A 158 6.32 3.43 10.01
N PHE A 159 6.10 4.01 8.83
CA PHE A 159 6.92 3.75 7.66
C PHE A 159 7.10 4.98 6.76
N MET A 160 8.24 5.10 6.11
CA MET A 160 8.55 6.26 5.29
C MET A 160 8.98 5.85 3.89
N THR A 161 8.30 6.41 2.89
CA THR A 161 8.73 6.32 1.50
C THR A 161 9.92 7.24 1.26
N VAL A 162 11.06 6.64 0.96
CA VAL A 162 12.34 7.31 0.72
C VAL A 162 12.89 6.90 -0.64
N HIS A 163 13.05 7.86 -1.54
CA HIS A 163 13.41 7.61 -2.92
C HIS A 163 14.93 7.53 -3.08
N CYS A 164 15.56 6.63 -2.34
CA CYS A 164 17.03 6.48 -2.31
C CYS A 164 17.61 5.85 -3.58
N GLY A 165 16.77 5.17 -4.39
CA GLY A 165 17.20 4.51 -5.62
C GLY A 165 17.35 5.46 -6.82
N VAL A 166 16.83 6.68 -6.73
CA VAL A 166 17.03 7.72 -7.74
C VAL A 166 18.46 8.23 -7.66
N THR A 167 19.33 7.77 -8.55
CA THR A 167 20.73 8.20 -8.62
C THR A 167 21.04 8.96 -9.91
N LEU A 168 22.17 9.67 -9.98
CA LEU A 168 22.62 10.30 -11.24
C LEU A 168 22.72 9.27 -12.38
N ALA A 169 23.09 8.03 -12.08
CA ALA A 169 23.11 6.92 -13.05
C ALA A 169 21.71 6.59 -13.58
N THR A 170 20.70 6.48 -12.71
CA THR A 170 19.30 6.26 -13.16
C THR A 170 18.78 7.42 -14.02
N ILE A 171 19.14 8.66 -13.69
CA ILE A 171 18.77 9.85 -14.47
C ILE A 171 19.45 9.81 -15.85
N GLU A 172 20.70 9.35 -15.93
CA GLU A 172 21.38 9.19 -17.22
C GLU A 172 20.70 8.13 -18.09
N ARG A 173 20.27 7.00 -17.51
CA ARG A 173 19.47 5.98 -18.22
C ARG A 173 18.19 6.58 -18.78
N LEU A 174 17.47 7.37 -17.96
CA LEU A 174 16.22 8.03 -18.34
C LEU A 174 16.44 8.96 -19.55
N LYS A 175 17.44 9.83 -19.49
CA LYS A 175 17.78 10.78 -20.58
C LYS A 175 18.12 10.06 -21.89
N ARG A 176 18.80 8.91 -21.82
CA ARG A 176 19.18 8.13 -23.00
C ARG A 176 18.01 7.36 -23.61
N GLN A 177 17.13 6.80 -22.77
CA GLN A 177 16.01 5.99 -23.24
C GLN A 177 14.83 6.83 -23.76
N LYS A 178 14.52 7.96 -23.10
CA LYS A 178 13.36 8.82 -23.35
C LYS A 178 12.03 8.10 -23.14
N ARG A 179 11.39 8.38 -22.01
CA ARG A 179 10.05 7.86 -21.69
C ARG A 179 8.95 8.65 -22.39
N LEU A 180 7.77 8.05 -22.49
CA LEU A 180 6.56 8.72 -22.94
C LEU A 180 6.03 9.66 -21.85
N THR A 181 6.12 9.25 -20.58
CA THR A 181 5.58 9.99 -19.43
C THR A 181 6.65 10.50 -18.46
N ASP A 182 7.92 10.48 -18.87
CA ASP A 182 9.07 10.89 -18.05
C ASP A 182 9.06 10.26 -16.64
N VAL A 183 8.92 11.08 -15.59
CA VAL A 183 8.93 10.65 -14.19
C VAL A 183 7.63 11.07 -13.53
N VAL A 184 6.83 10.09 -13.13
CA VAL A 184 5.52 10.30 -12.50
C VAL A 184 5.55 10.15 -10.98
N SER A 185 6.69 9.74 -10.40
CA SER A 185 6.87 9.82 -8.96
C SER A 185 7.10 11.25 -8.55
N ARG A 186 6.20 11.83 -7.74
CA ARG A 186 6.37 13.17 -7.18
C ARG A 186 7.68 13.30 -6.38
N GLY A 187 7.96 12.32 -5.53
CA GLY A 187 9.18 12.34 -4.70
C GLY A 187 10.44 12.13 -5.52
N GLY A 188 10.37 11.24 -6.53
CA GLY A 188 11.43 11.08 -7.53
C GLY A 188 11.69 12.39 -8.29
N ALA A 189 10.65 13.04 -8.80
CA ALA A 189 10.76 14.30 -9.53
C ALA A 189 11.37 15.43 -8.68
N PHE A 190 10.99 15.53 -7.40
CA PHE A 190 11.55 16.50 -6.46
C PHE A 190 13.06 16.32 -6.31
N LEU A 191 13.52 15.08 -6.14
CA LEU A 191 14.95 14.77 -6.01
C LEU A 191 15.69 14.95 -7.32
N ILE A 192 15.14 14.52 -8.47
CA ILE A 192 15.76 14.73 -9.79
C ILE A 192 15.97 16.23 -10.03
N GLY A 193 14.95 17.05 -9.77
CA GLY A 193 15.06 18.50 -9.88
C GLY A 193 16.16 19.07 -8.98
N TRP A 194 16.23 18.61 -7.73
CA TRP A 194 17.27 19.00 -6.79
C TRP A 194 18.67 18.60 -7.25
N MET A 195 18.86 17.36 -7.67
CA MET A 195 20.14 16.78 -8.11
C MET A 195 20.68 17.50 -9.35
N LEU A 196 19.82 17.73 -10.34
CA LEU A 196 20.20 18.41 -11.57
C LEU A 196 20.50 19.90 -11.36
N HIS A 197 19.79 20.56 -10.44
CA HIS A 197 20.04 21.97 -10.12
C HIS A 197 21.34 22.16 -9.32
N ASN A 198 21.61 21.27 -8.37
CA ASN A 198 22.76 21.38 -7.47
C ASN A 198 24.00 20.65 -7.99
N GLU A 199 23.89 19.92 -9.11
CA GLU A 199 24.96 19.07 -9.68
C GLU A 199 25.52 18.06 -8.67
N ARG A 200 24.62 17.44 -7.90
CA ARG A 200 24.96 16.51 -6.81
C ARG A 200 24.18 15.22 -6.88
N GLU A 201 24.73 14.19 -6.26
CA GLU A 201 24.03 12.92 -6.06
C GLU A 201 22.85 13.09 -5.08
N ASN A 202 21.90 12.15 -5.13
CA ASN A 202 20.75 12.13 -4.25
C ASN A 202 21.17 12.12 -2.78
N PRO A 203 20.74 13.11 -1.95
CA PRO A 203 21.09 13.18 -0.54
C PRO A 203 20.67 11.95 0.26
N LEU A 204 19.55 11.32 -0.09
CA LEU A 204 19.07 10.11 0.58
C LEU A 204 19.90 8.87 0.24
N TYR A 205 20.62 8.89 -0.88
CA TYR A 205 21.57 7.86 -1.29
C TYR A 205 22.95 8.14 -0.70
N GLU A 206 23.48 9.35 -0.87
CA GLU A 206 24.79 9.79 -0.39
C GLU A 206 24.90 9.68 1.14
N HIS A 207 23.83 10.02 1.86
CA HIS A 207 23.77 10.02 3.33
C HIS A 207 22.87 8.91 3.87
N PHE A 208 22.82 7.75 3.22
CA PHE A 208 21.95 6.64 3.62
C PHE A 208 22.18 6.18 5.06
N GLU A 209 23.42 6.20 5.57
CA GLU A 209 23.70 5.85 6.99
C GLU A 209 22.96 6.76 7.97
N ARG A 210 22.88 8.07 7.70
CA ARG A 210 22.12 9.03 8.53
C ARG A 210 20.63 8.69 8.53
N LEU A 211 20.11 8.20 7.41
CA LEU A 211 18.72 7.75 7.30
C LEU A 211 18.49 6.49 8.15
N LEU A 212 19.42 5.54 8.11
CA LEU A 212 19.37 4.31 8.89
C LEU A 212 19.43 4.59 10.40
N ASP A 213 20.27 5.52 10.84
CA ASP A 213 20.37 5.93 12.25
C ASP A 213 19.01 6.43 12.78
N ILE A 214 18.36 7.33 12.03
CA ILE A 214 17.04 7.88 12.42
C ILE A 214 15.97 6.77 12.42
N ALA A 215 15.95 5.94 11.38
CA ALA A 215 14.97 4.85 11.27
C ALA A 215 15.11 3.84 12.40
N ARG A 216 16.36 3.50 12.78
CA ARG A 216 16.67 2.57 13.86
C ARG A 216 16.30 3.13 15.24
N GLU A 217 16.51 4.42 15.48
CA GLU A 217 16.19 5.08 16.75
C GLU A 217 14.70 4.95 17.09
N HIS A 218 13.83 5.06 16.08
CA HIS A 218 12.38 5.09 16.26
C HIS A 218 11.64 3.82 15.81
N ASP A 219 12.36 2.81 15.30
CA ASP A 219 11.81 1.60 14.67
C ASP A 219 10.87 1.92 13.50
N VAL A 220 11.25 2.91 12.69
CA VAL A 220 10.54 3.26 11.45
C VAL A 220 10.94 2.26 10.37
N THR A 221 9.96 1.68 9.69
CA THR A 221 10.22 0.85 8.51
C THR A 221 10.50 1.74 7.30
N LEU A 222 11.61 1.50 6.60
CA LEU A 222 11.88 2.19 5.34
C LEU A 222 11.09 1.52 4.21
N SER A 223 10.27 2.31 3.52
CA SER A 223 9.68 1.94 2.25
C SER A 223 10.56 2.53 1.15
N LEU A 224 11.40 1.71 0.53
CA LEU A 224 12.31 2.20 -0.50
C LEU A 224 11.51 2.52 -1.77
N GLY A 225 11.35 3.81 -2.04
CA GLY A 225 10.44 4.35 -3.05
C GLY A 225 10.90 4.09 -4.48
N ASP A 226 9.94 3.93 -5.38
CA ASP A 226 10.10 3.68 -6.81
C ASP A 226 10.07 5.00 -7.62
N GLY A 227 11.08 5.84 -7.43
CA GLY A 227 11.18 7.15 -8.08
C GLY A 227 11.19 7.10 -9.61
N MET A 228 11.63 5.98 -10.18
CA MET A 228 11.64 5.67 -11.60
C MET A 228 10.55 4.66 -11.97
N ARG A 229 9.41 4.59 -11.27
CA ARG A 229 8.29 3.78 -11.74
C ARG A 229 7.73 4.25 -13.10
N PRO A 230 7.14 3.35 -13.91
CA PRO A 230 6.47 3.71 -15.15
C PRO A 230 5.12 4.38 -14.89
N GLY A 231 4.86 5.48 -15.60
CA GLY A 231 3.58 6.21 -15.62
C GLY A 231 2.70 5.96 -16.85
N SER A 232 3.15 5.05 -17.72
CA SER A 232 2.37 4.52 -18.83
C SER A 232 2.82 3.11 -19.13
N LEU A 233 1.95 2.33 -19.78
CA LEU A 233 2.31 0.98 -20.24
C LEU A 233 3.53 0.99 -21.18
N ALA A 234 3.74 2.06 -21.93
CA ALA A 234 4.87 2.21 -22.85
C ALA A 234 6.23 2.30 -22.14
N ASP A 235 6.23 2.76 -20.90
CA ASP A 235 7.43 2.93 -20.07
C ASP A 235 7.68 1.74 -19.13
N ALA A 236 6.81 0.72 -19.17
CA ALA A 236 6.88 -0.42 -18.26
C ALA A 236 8.10 -1.31 -18.51
N THR A 237 8.71 -1.78 -17.41
CA THR A 237 9.88 -2.67 -17.38
C THR A 237 11.08 -2.09 -18.15
N ASP A 238 11.26 -0.77 -18.06
CA ASP A 238 12.30 -0.06 -18.81
C ASP A 238 13.62 0.08 -18.04
N ARG A 239 14.66 0.63 -18.69
CA ARG A 239 16.01 0.65 -18.10
C ARG A 239 16.08 1.50 -16.82
N PRO A 240 15.52 2.72 -16.74
CA PRO A 240 15.47 3.48 -15.50
C PRO A 240 14.79 2.74 -14.35
N GLN A 241 13.66 2.07 -14.60
CA GLN A 241 12.95 1.31 -13.58
C GLN A 241 13.81 0.16 -13.04
N ILE A 242 14.42 -0.62 -13.95
CA ILE A 242 15.25 -1.78 -13.54
C ILE A 242 16.56 -1.34 -12.88
N GLU A 243 17.18 -0.26 -13.35
CA GLU A 243 18.38 0.32 -12.73
C GLU A 243 18.09 0.76 -11.30
N GLU A 244 16.97 1.45 -11.06
CA GLU A 244 16.56 1.82 -9.70
C GLU A 244 16.35 0.58 -8.83
N LEU A 245 15.63 -0.44 -9.32
CA LEU A 245 15.36 -1.66 -8.57
C LEU A 245 16.65 -2.40 -8.15
N ILE A 246 17.68 -2.38 -9.00
CA ILE A 246 18.99 -2.95 -8.67
C ILE A 246 19.61 -2.19 -7.48
N VAL A 247 19.61 -0.85 -7.53
CA VAL A 247 20.10 -0.01 -6.42
C VAL A 247 19.31 -0.27 -5.14
N LEU A 248 17.98 -0.39 -5.23
CA LEU A 248 17.15 -0.69 -4.06
C LEU A 248 17.52 -2.05 -3.43
N GLY A 249 17.88 -3.05 -4.23
CA GLY A 249 18.37 -4.34 -3.74
C GLY A 249 19.62 -4.21 -2.87
N GLU A 250 20.58 -3.38 -3.28
CA GLU A 250 21.79 -3.08 -2.50
C GLU A 250 21.45 -2.35 -1.18
N LEU A 251 20.52 -1.38 -1.24
CA LEU A 251 20.08 -0.63 -0.08
C LEU A 251 19.29 -1.49 0.92
N VAL A 252 18.56 -2.51 0.45
CA VAL A 252 17.91 -3.51 1.33
C VAL A 252 18.94 -4.25 2.17
N GLU A 253 20.05 -4.69 1.56
CA GLU A 253 21.12 -5.40 2.29
C GLU A 253 21.74 -4.50 3.36
N ARG A 254 22.09 -3.26 3.00
CA ARG A 254 22.63 -2.26 3.94
C ARG A 254 21.68 -1.93 5.09
N ALA A 255 20.39 -1.71 4.80
CA ALA A 255 19.39 -1.43 5.84
C ALA A 255 19.24 -2.61 6.81
N ARG A 256 19.22 -3.84 6.28
CA ARG A 256 19.16 -5.05 7.09
C ARG A 256 20.41 -5.20 7.95
N GLU A 257 21.61 -4.93 7.44
CA GLU A 257 22.85 -4.96 8.23
C GLU A 257 22.81 -3.96 9.39
N ALA A 258 22.25 -2.76 9.14
CA ALA A 258 22.03 -1.74 10.16
C ALA A 258 20.85 -2.03 11.12
N GLY A 259 20.18 -3.18 11.00
CA GLY A 259 19.07 -3.54 11.89
C GLY A 259 17.78 -2.75 11.63
N VAL A 260 17.63 -2.14 10.45
CA VAL A 260 16.44 -1.38 10.04
C VAL A 260 15.51 -2.27 9.20
N GLN A 261 14.21 -2.19 9.49
CA GLN A 261 13.18 -2.88 8.71
C GLN A 261 12.99 -2.21 7.36
N VAL A 262 12.83 -2.98 6.29
CA VAL A 262 12.73 -2.44 4.93
C VAL A 262 11.73 -3.21 4.07
N MET A 263 10.93 -2.47 3.32
CA MET A 263 10.12 -2.94 2.20
C MET A 263 10.47 -2.14 0.95
N VAL A 264 10.12 -2.66 -0.23
CA VAL A 264 10.48 -2.05 -1.52
C VAL A 264 9.20 -1.69 -2.27
N GLU A 265 9.13 -0.48 -2.79
CA GLU A 265 8.03 -0.04 -3.63
C GLU A 265 8.22 -0.50 -5.08
N GLY A 266 7.11 -0.62 -5.79
CA GLY A 266 7.04 -1.20 -7.12
C GLY A 266 5.98 -0.57 -8.01
N PRO A 267 6.07 -0.88 -9.32
CA PRO A 267 5.58 -0.04 -10.40
C PRO A 267 4.09 0.26 -10.38
N GLY A 268 3.78 1.37 -11.07
CA GLY A 268 2.44 1.91 -11.30
C GLY A 268 1.75 1.36 -12.54
N HIS A 269 2.24 1.65 -13.75
CA HIS A 269 1.59 1.24 -15.00
C HIS A 269 2.35 0.08 -15.64
N VAL A 270 1.74 -1.11 -15.70
CA VAL A 270 2.40 -2.33 -16.19
C VAL A 270 1.40 -3.19 -16.96
N PRO A 271 1.66 -3.51 -18.24
CA PRO A 271 0.77 -4.40 -18.98
C PRO A 271 0.82 -5.81 -18.38
N MET A 272 -0.30 -6.51 -18.46
CA MET A 272 -0.55 -7.75 -17.71
C MET A 272 0.54 -8.83 -17.88
N ASP A 273 1.10 -8.95 -19.08
CA ASP A 273 2.13 -9.91 -19.45
C ASP A 273 3.48 -9.68 -18.74
N GLN A 274 3.71 -8.48 -18.19
CA GLN A 274 4.97 -8.09 -17.54
C GLN A 274 4.92 -8.12 -16.00
N ILE A 275 3.72 -8.21 -15.41
CA ILE A 275 3.54 -8.07 -13.95
C ILE A 275 4.30 -9.17 -13.18
N VAL A 276 4.15 -10.43 -13.60
CA VAL A 276 4.79 -11.56 -12.93
C VAL A 276 6.31 -11.41 -12.94
N ALA A 277 6.88 -11.00 -14.08
CA ALA A 277 8.32 -10.78 -14.20
C ALA A 277 8.82 -9.69 -13.26
N ASN A 278 8.09 -8.57 -13.12
CA ASN A 278 8.44 -7.49 -12.19
C ASN A 278 8.48 -7.98 -10.73
N VAL A 279 7.48 -8.74 -10.30
CA VAL A 279 7.45 -9.31 -8.94
C VAL A 279 8.63 -10.26 -8.72
N GLN A 280 8.92 -11.15 -9.67
CA GLN A 280 10.04 -12.09 -9.54
C GLN A 280 11.40 -11.39 -9.53
N LEU A 281 11.57 -10.34 -10.34
CA LEU A 281 12.78 -9.51 -10.33
C LEU A 281 12.99 -8.87 -8.96
N GLN A 282 11.97 -8.24 -8.38
CA GLN A 282 12.08 -7.64 -7.06
C GLN A 282 12.41 -8.70 -6.01
N LYS A 283 11.69 -9.84 -6.00
CA LYS A 283 11.90 -10.88 -4.99
C LYS A 283 13.31 -11.47 -5.03
N SER A 284 13.90 -11.55 -6.22
CA SER A 284 15.28 -11.99 -6.42
C SER A 284 16.30 -10.93 -5.98
N LEU A 285 16.22 -9.71 -6.54
CA LEU A 285 17.20 -8.64 -6.34
C LEU A 285 17.15 -8.09 -4.90
N CYS A 286 15.96 -7.94 -4.33
CA CYS A 286 15.74 -7.36 -3.01
C CYS A 286 15.64 -8.43 -1.91
N ARG A 287 16.22 -9.62 -2.13
CA ARG A 287 16.34 -10.68 -1.10
C ARG A 287 15.04 -10.97 -0.37
N GLN A 288 13.96 -11.16 -1.13
CA GLN A 288 12.60 -11.44 -0.63
C GLN A 288 12.03 -10.37 0.31
N ALA A 289 12.54 -9.13 0.29
CA ALA A 289 11.91 -8.02 1.02
C ALA A 289 10.43 -7.89 0.63
N PRO A 290 9.55 -7.47 1.55
CA PRO A 290 8.16 -7.21 1.24
C PRO A 290 8.02 -6.25 0.06
N PHE A 291 7.10 -6.57 -0.86
CA PHE A 291 6.92 -5.79 -2.08
C PHE A 291 5.61 -5.02 -2.06
N TYR A 292 5.70 -3.70 -2.22
CA TYR A 292 4.62 -2.74 -2.11
C TYR A 292 4.32 -2.08 -3.45
N VAL A 293 3.22 -2.45 -4.10
CA VAL A 293 2.92 -2.03 -5.48
C VAL A 293 1.80 -1.00 -5.55
N LEU A 294 1.89 -0.03 -6.46
CA LEU A 294 0.82 0.93 -6.75
C LEU A 294 -0.08 0.42 -7.87
N GLY A 295 -1.16 -0.30 -7.53
CA GLY A 295 -1.91 -1.10 -8.51
C GLY A 295 -1.19 -2.43 -8.77
N PRO A 296 -0.59 -2.67 -9.95
CA PRO A 296 -0.41 -1.77 -11.09
C PRO A 296 -1.63 -1.61 -12.02
N LEU A 297 -1.74 -0.46 -12.70
CA LEU A 297 -2.70 -0.25 -13.79
C LEU A 297 -2.29 -1.09 -15.01
N VAL A 298 -3.23 -1.92 -15.49
CA VAL A 298 -3.01 -2.80 -16.65
C VAL A 298 -3.36 -2.15 -17.99
N THR A 299 -3.89 -0.93 -17.97
CA THR A 299 -4.24 -0.16 -19.16
C THR A 299 -4.37 1.33 -18.82
N ASP A 300 -3.98 2.20 -19.77
CA ASP A 300 -3.97 3.66 -19.59
C ASP A 300 -5.27 4.34 -20.04
N ILE A 301 -6.23 3.58 -20.59
CA ILE A 301 -7.45 4.13 -21.21
C ILE A 301 -8.64 4.22 -20.25
N ALA A 302 -8.44 3.87 -18.98
CA ALA A 302 -9.50 3.67 -17.99
C ALA A 302 -9.65 4.82 -16.98
N ALA A 303 -9.15 6.03 -17.29
CA ALA A 303 -9.28 7.20 -16.41
C ALA A 303 -10.73 7.38 -15.91
N GLY A 304 -10.90 7.62 -14.61
CA GLY A 304 -12.18 7.60 -13.90
C GLY A 304 -12.60 6.20 -13.39
N TYR A 305 -11.92 5.16 -13.86
CA TYR A 305 -12.10 3.75 -13.50
C TYR A 305 -10.76 3.07 -13.19
N ASP A 306 -9.73 3.85 -12.89
CA ASP A 306 -8.38 3.33 -12.66
C ASP A 306 -8.31 2.40 -11.45
N HIS A 307 -9.14 2.58 -10.42
CA HIS A 307 -9.34 1.61 -9.35
C HIS A 307 -9.67 0.18 -9.86
N ILE A 308 -10.39 0.04 -10.99
CA ILE A 308 -10.69 -1.26 -11.61
C ILE A 308 -9.48 -1.77 -12.39
N ALA A 309 -8.87 -0.93 -13.22
CA ALA A 309 -7.67 -1.29 -13.98
C ALA A 309 -6.52 -1.72 -13.06
N ALA A 310 -6.33 -1.00 -11.96
CA ALA A 310 -5.37 -1.27 -10.92
C ALA A 310 -5.69 -2.55 -10.13
N ALA A 311 -6.96 -2.81 -9.80
CA ALA A 311 -7.34 -4.02 -9.06
C ALA A 311 -7.00 -5.31 -9.84
N ILE A 312 -7.10 -5.28 -11.18
CA ILE A 312 -6.69 -6.41 -12.04
C ILE A 312 -5.20 -6.68 -11.89
N GLY A 313 -4.36 -5.64 -12.03
CA GLY A 313 -2.92 -5.79 -11.92
C GLY A 313 -2.49 -6.15 -10.50
N ALA A 314 -3.10 -5.53 -9.49
CA ALA A 314 -2.86 -5.79 -8.08
C ALA A 314 -3.10 -7.26 -7.71
N ALA A 315 -4.20 -7.85 -8.19
CA ALA A 315 -4.51 -9.26 -7.94
C ALA A 315 -3.44 -10.18 -8.54
N ILE A 316 -2.97 -9.88 -9.75
CA ILE A 316 -1.90 -10.65 -10.43
C ILE A 316 -0.56 -10.48 -9.71
N ALA A 317 -0.20 -9.25 -9.34
CA ALA A 317 1.04 -8.94 -8.65
C ALA A 317 1.08 -9.64 -7.28
N ALA A 318 0.00 -9.52 -6.51
CA ALA A 318 -0.11 -10.14 -5.19
C ALA A 318 -0.15 -11.67 -5.26
N ALA A 319 -0.87 -12.25 -6.21
CA ALA A 319 -0.85 -13.71 -6.45
C ALA A 319 0.55 -14.21 -6.84
N SER A 320 1.37 -13.35 -7.45
CA SER A 320 2.75 -13.65 -7.85
C SER A 320 3.79 -13.39 -6.76
N GLY A 321 3.40 -12.79 -5.63
CA GLY A 321 4.28 -12.55 -4.48
C GLY A 321 4.37 -11.11 -3.97
N ALA A 322 3.62 -10.14 -4.53
CA ALA A 322 3.50 -8.84 -3.88
C ALA A 322 2.73 -8.98 -2.54
N ASP A 323 3.16 -8.25 -1.52
CA ASP A 323 2.66 -8.45 -0.15
C ASP A 323 1.76 -7.29 0.29
N PHE A 324 1.86 -6.16 -0.41
CA PHE A 324 1.22 -4.91 -0.02
C PHE A 324 0.76 -4.16 -1.27
N ILE A 325 -0.49 -3.73 -1.27
CA ILE A 325 -1.12 -3.03 -2.39
C ILE A 325 -1.41 -1.60 -1.94
N CYS A 326 -0.81 -0.63 -2.62
CA CYS A 326 -1.26 0.75 -2.56
C CYS A 326 -2.48 0.86 -3.45
N TYR A 327 -3.58 1.34 -2.89
CA TYR A 327 -4.82 1.45 -3.64
C TYR A 327 -4.69 2.46 -4.79
N VAL A 328 -5.65 2.41 -5.70
CA VAL A 328 -5.86 3.44 -6.72
C VAL A 328 -7.32 3.81 -6.65
N THR A 329 -7.62 5.11 -6.68
CA THR A 329 -9.00 5.60 -6.56
C THR A 329 -9.62 5.85 -7.94
N PRO A 330 -10.94 6.05 -8.05
CA PRO A 330 -11.54 6.55 -9.28
C PRO A 330 -11.01 7.93 -9.70
N ALA A 331 -10.52 8.73 -8.74
CA ALA A 331 -9.98 10.06 -8.97
C ALA A 331 -8.52 10.08 -9.47
N GLU A 332 -7.85 8.92 -9.54
CA GLU A 332 -6.49 8.83 -10.08
C GLU A 332 -6.41 9.49 -11.46
N HIS A 333 -5.32 10.22 -11.71
CA HIS A 333 -5.09 11.03 -12.90
C HIS A 333 -6.08 12.20 -13.14
N LEU A 334 -7.04 12.44 -12.25
CA LEU A 334 -8.11 13.42 -12.46
C LEU A 334 -8.17 14.49 -11.35
N SER A 335 -8.15 14.08 -10.09
CA SER A 335 -8.31 15.00 -8.95
C SER A 335 -7.82 14.40 -7.63
N LEU A 336 -7.90 15.18 -6.55
CA LEU A 336 -7.83 14.61 -5.20
C LEU A 336 -9.06 13.73 -4.93
N PRO A 337 -8.90 12.57 -4.26
CA PRO A 337 -10.02 11.71 -3.92
C PRO A 337 -10.84 12.29 -2.76
N ASP A 338 -12.16 12.19 -2.88
CA ASP A 338 -13.08 12.40 -1.76
C ASP A 338 -13.26 11.12 -0.91
N ALA A 339 -14.17 11.16 0.07
CA ALA A 339 -14.46 10.03 0.93
C ALA A 339 -15.05 8.81 0.17
N GLU A 340 -15.87 9.02 -0.86
CA GLU A 340 -16.42 7.91 -1.66
C GLU A 340 -15.34 7.33 -2.58
N ASP A 341 -14.46 8.15 -3.14
CA ASP A 341 -13.31 7.69 -3.91
C ASP A 341 -12.37 6.81 -3.06
N VAL A 342 -12.11 7.22 -1.82
CA VAL A 342 -11.34 6.43 -0.85
C VAL A 342 -12.02 5.09 -0.60
N LYS A 343 -13.34 5.09 -0.35
CA LYS A 343 -14.11 3.86 -0.15
C LYS A 343 -13.99 2.92 -1.35
N LEU A 344 -14.19 3.43 -2.56
CA LEU A 344 -14.16 2.64 -3.79
C LEU A 344 -12.76 2.06 -4.05
N GLY A 345 -11.71 2.84 -3.82
CA GLY A 345 -10.32 2.37 -3.92
C GLY A 345 -10.02 1.26 -2.93
N VAL A 346 -10.40 1.43 -1.65
CA VAL A 346 -10.14 0.42 -0.59
C VAL A 346 -10.87 -0.88 -0.90
N ILE A 347 -12.14 -0.81 -1.30
CA ILE A 347 -12.92 -2.00 -1.66
C ILE A 347 -12.29 -2.72 -2.86
N ALA A 348 -11.91 -1.99 -3.91
CA ALA A 348 -11.29 -2.58 -5.10
C ALA A 348 -9.98 -3.31 -4.78
N SER A 349 -9.10 -2.67 -4.00
CA SER A 349 -7.83 -3.28 -3.57
C SER A 349 -8.03 -4.42 -2.58
N ARG A 350 -9.02 -4.36 -1.69
CA ARG A 350 -9.33 -5.47 -0.77
C ARG A 350 -9.85 -6.69 -1.50
N ILE A 351 -10.65 -6.50 -2.56
CA ILE A 351 -11.07 -7.59 -3.47
C ILE A 351 -9.83 -8.21 -4.13
N ALA A 352 -8.91 -7.39 -4.65
CA ALA A 352 -7.68 -7.87 -5.28
C ALA A 352 -6.79 -8.65 -4.30
N ALA A 353 -6.59 -8.12 -3.09
CA ALA A 353 -5.84 -8.76 -2.01
C ALA A 353 -6.43 -10.13 -1.65
N HIS A 354 -7.73 -10.19 -1.38
CA HIS A 354 -8.41 -11.44 -1.01
C HIS A 354 -8.39 -12.48 -2.14
N ALA A 355 -8.57 -12.04 -3.39
CA ALA A 355 -8.44 -12.93 -4.55
C ALA A 355 -7.03 -13.54 -4.65
N ALA A 356 -6.00 -12.73 -4.37
CA ALA A 356 -4.62 -13.21 -4.32
C ALA A 356 -4.38 -14.15 -3.14
N ASP A 357 -4.93 -13.88 -1.96
CA ASP A 357 -4.83 -14.78 -0.79
C ASP A 357 -5.41 -16.17 -1.08
N ILE A 358 -6.56 -16.23 -1.77
CA ILE A 358 -7.14 -17.50 -2.25
C ILE A 358 -6.19 -18.18 -3.24
N ALA A 359 -5.67 -17.46 -4.23
CA ALA A 359 -4.77 -18.01 -5.24
C ALA A 359 -3.46 -18.54 -4.64
N ARG A 360 -2.96 -17.89 -3.58
CA ARG A 360 -1.79 -18.31 -2.79
C ARG A 360 -2.07 -19.49 -1.87
N GLY A 361 -3.34 -19.90 -1.74
CA GLY A 361 -3.74 -20.98 -0.84
C GLY A 361 -3.61 -20.61 0.64
N LEU A 362 -3.77 -19.33 0.99
CA LEU A 362 -3.72 -18.87 2.37
C LEU A 362 -4.79 -19.60 3.20
N LYS A 363 -4.38 -20.05 4.39
CA LYS A 363 -5.26 -20.77 5.31
C LYS A 363 -6.52 -19.93 5.59
N HIS A 364 -7.69 -20.58 5.56
CA HIS A 364 -9.01 -19.96 5.80
C HIS A 364 -9.47 -18.87 4.84
N ALA A 365 -8.67 -18.38 3.89
CA ALA A 365 -9.11 -17.36 2.93
C ALA A 365 -10.35 -17.80 2.14
N ALA A 366 -10.33 -19.02 1.57
CA ALA A 366 -11.47 -19.57 0.83
C ALA A 366 -12.70 -19.88 1.70
N ASP A 367 -12.57 -19.93 3.03
CA ASP A 367 -13.72 -20.21 3.91
C ASP A 367 -14.71 -19.04 3.94
N TRP A 368 -14.23 -17.81 3.75
CA TRP A 368 -15.09 -16.64 3.63
C TRP A 368 -16.01 -16.76 2.40
N ASP A 369 -15.45 -17.09 1.23
CA ASP A 369 -16.21 -17.33 0.00
C ASP A 369 -17.19 -18.50 0.12
N ARG A 370 -16.81 -19.56 0.82
CA ARG A 370 -17.71 -20.70 1.09
C ARG A 370 -18.89 -20.29 1.95
N LYS A 371 -18.67 -19.49 3.01
CA LYS A 371 -19.74 -18.94 3.86
C LYS A 371 -20.66 -18.01 3.06
N MET A 372 -20.09 -17.09 2.27
CA MET A 372 -20.81 -16.19 1.38
C MET A 372 -21.67 -16.96 0.36
N SER A 373 -21.10 -17.99 -0.27
CA SER A 373 -21.79 -18.83 -1.26
C SER A 373 -22.90 -19.66 -0.63
N SER A 374 -22.69 -20.13 0.60
CA SER A 374 -23.73 -20.85 1.36
C SER A 374 -24.90 -19.93 1.71
N ALA A 375 -24.64 -18.71 2.18
CA ALA A 375 -25.68 -17.70 2.40
C ALA A 375 -26.47 -17.40 1.11
N ARG A 376 -25.78 -17.24 -0.03
CA ARG A 376 -26.40 -17.03 -1.34
C ARG A 376 -27.29 -18.21 -1.77
N LYS A 377 -26.81 -19.44 -1.61
CA LYS A 377 -27.60 -20.66 -1.90
C LYS A 377 -28.87 -20.72 -1.06
N ASN A 378 -28.76 -20.34 0.21
CA ASN A 378 -29.86 -20.34 1.18
C ASN A 378 -30.84 -19.16 1.00
N LEU A 379 -30.56 -18.23 0.08
CA LEU A 379 -31.27 -16.95 -0.05
C LEU A 379 -31.29 -16.15 1.27
N ASP A 380 -30.27 -16.32 2.10
CA ASP A 380 -30.08 -15.59 3.34
C ASP A 380 -29.38 -14.25 3.05
N TRP A 381 -30.18 -13.27 2.66
CA TRP A 381 -29.72 -11.94 2.26
C TRP A 381 -29.02 -11.18 3.39
N GLU A 382 -29.40 -11.42 4.64
CA GLU A 382 -28.78 -10.74 5.78
C GLU A 382 -27.40 -11.32 6.09
N SER A 383 -27.24 -12.65 6.07
CA SER A 383 -25.92 -13.26 6.17
C SER A 383 -25.04 -12.89 4.97
N GLN A 384 -25.62 -12.85 3.77
CA GLN A 384 -24.89 -12.40 2.57
C GLN A 384 -24.41 -10.95 2.72
N ALA A 385 -25.24 -10.05 3.26
CA ALA A 385 -24.86 -8.67 3.53
C ALA A 385 -23.76 -8.59 4.59
N ARG A 386 -23.92 -9.25 5.75
CA ARG A 386 -22.93 -9.24 6.84
C ARG A 386 -21.56 -9.79 6.43
N LEU A 387 -21.54 -10.77 5.53
CA LEU A 387 -20.31 -11.36 5.01
C LEU A 387 -19.68 -10.54 3.88
N SER A 388 -20.30 -9.46 3.40
CA SER A 388 -19.75 -8.66 2.31
C SER A 388 -18.84 -7.54 2.82
N LEU A 389 -17.98 -7.02 1.92
CA LEU A 389 -17.13 -5.86 2.20
C LEU A 389 -17.92 -4.55 2.39
N ASP A 390 -19.13 -4.47 1.84
CA ASP A 390 -20.03 -3.32 2.00
C ASP A 390 -21.47 -3.79 2.21
N PRO A 391 -21.84 -4.15 3.47
CA PRO A 391 -23.16 -4.64 3.81
C PRO A 391 -24.28 -3.64 3.46
N GLU A 392 -24.03 -2.34 3.55
CA GLU A 392 -25.01 -1.29 3.25
C GLU A 392 -25.32 -1.26 1.75
N ARG A 393 -24.28 -1.32 0.91
CA ARG A 393 -24.46 -1.42 -0.54
C ARG A 393 -25.18 -2.69 -0.95
N VAL A 394 -24.88 -3.84 -0.34
CA VAL A 394 -25.60 -5.10 -0.64
C VAL A 394 -27.09 -4.94 -0.35
N ARG A 395 -27.47 -4.39 0.81
CA ARG A 395 -28.88 -4.13 1.15
C ARG A 395 -29.54 -3.14 0.21
N ALA A 396 -28.86 -2.04 -0.12
CA ALA A 396 -29.38 -1.02 -1.02
C ALA A 396 -29.63 -1.57 -2.44
N VAL A 397 -28.66 -2.33 -2.99
CA VAL A 397 -28.78 -2.93 -4.33
C VAL A 397 -29.86 -3.99 -4.37
N HIS A 398 -29.92 -4.87 -3.37
CA HIS A 398 -30.98 -5.88 -3.28
C HIS A 398 -32.37 -5.25 -3.12
N GLY A 399 -32.48 -4.21 -2.30
CA GLY A 399 -33.74 -3.50 -2.04
C GLY A 399 -34.25 -2.64 -3.19
N LYS A 400 -33.40 -2.30 -4.18
CA LYS A 400 -33.74 -1.40 -5.30
C LYS A 400 -34.94 -1.87 -6.11
N TYR A 401 -35.05 -3.18 -6.37
CA TYR A 401 -36.17 -3.77 -7.09
C TYR A 401 -36.70 -4.97 -6.31
N ARG A 402 -37.95 -4.89 -5.86
CA ARG A 402 -38.60 -5.96 -5.10
C ARG A 402 -38.95 -7.16 -5.99
N SER A 403 -38.69 -8.35 -5.48
CA SER A 403 -39.16 -9.62 -6.04
C SER A 403 -40.45 -10.05 -5.34
N SER A 404 -41.29 -10.84 -6.02
CA SER A 404 -42.51 -11.40 -5.43
C SER A 404 -42.26 -12.63 -4.54
N GLY A 405 -41.02 -13.13 -4.49
CA GLY A 405 -40.62 -14.28 -3.69
C GLY A 405 -39.28 -14.05 -2.96
N PRO A 406 -38.72 -15.10 -2.33
CA PRO A 406 -37.51 -14.99 -1.51
C PRO A 406 -36.21 -14.76 -2.31
N ALA A 407 -36.25 -14.95 -3.63
CA ALA A 407 -35.10 -14.74 -4.52
C ALA A 407 -35.02 -13.28 -5.03
N CYS A 408 -33.88 -12.88 -5.58
CA CYS A 408 -33.71 -11.53 -6.11
C CYS A 408 -34.57 -11.25 -7.35
N SER A 409 -34.67 -9.96 -7.69
CA SER A 409 -35.46 -9.46 -8.82
C SER A 409 -34.90 -9.82 -10.21
N MET A 410 -33.65 -10.28 -10.32
CA MET A 410 -33.07 -10.67 -11.62
C MET A 410 -33.80 -11.87 -12.24
N CYS A 411 -34.12 -12.90 -11.45
CA CYS A 411 -34.81 -14.10 -11.93
C CYS A 411 -36.21 -14.27 -11.31
N GLY A 412 -36.49 -13.61 -10.19
CA GLY A 412 -37.74 -13.75 -9.44
C GLY A 412 -38.05 -15.22 -9.14
N LYS A 413 -39.25 -15.66 -9.54
CA LYS A 413 -39.73 -17.05 -9.35
C LYS A 413 -38.92 -18.12 -10.09
N TYR A 414 -38.07 -17.73 -11.05
CA TYR A 414 -37.23 -18.65 -11.84
C TYR A 414 -35.78 -18.71 -11.32
N CYS A 415 -35.55 -18.38 -10.05
CA CYS A 415 -34.23 -18.50 -9.43
C CYS A 415 -33.68 -19.92 -9.57
N ALA A 416 -32.53 -20.06 -10.24
CA ALA A 416 -31.92 -21.36 -10.51
C ALA A 416 -31.60 -22.14 -9.22
N MET A 417 -31.10 -21.47 -8.18
CA MET A 417 -30.76 -22.12 -6.90
C MET A 417 -32.00 -22.71 -6.24
N ALA A 418 -33.09 -21.95 -6.14
CA ALA A 418 -34.36 -22.41 -5.56
C ALA A 418 -35.03 -23.50 -6.41
N LEU A 419 -34.95 -23.38 -7.75
CA LEU A 419 -35.53 -24.34 -8.68
C LEU A 419 -34.84 -25.71 -8.55
N VAL A 420 -33.51 -25.72 -8.63
CA VAL A 420 -32.72 -26.95 -8.58
C VAL A 420 -32.80 -27.60 -7.19
N GLU A 421 -32.83 -26.82 -6.10
CA GLU A 421 -33.05 -27.32 -4.74
C GLU A 421 -34.33 -28.18 -4.66
N LYS A 422 -35.44 -27.66 -5.21
CA LYS A 422 -36.72 -28.36 -5.26
C LYS A 422 -36.65 -29.68 -6.02
N TYR A 423 -35.98 -29.71 -7.18
CA TYR A 423 -35.94 -30.90 -8.04
C TYR A 423 -34.91 -31.95 -7.60
N LEU A 424 -33.80 -31.53 -6.98
CA LEU A 424 -32.82 -32.46 -6.43
C LEU A 424 -33.24 -33.02 -5.05
N GLY A 425 -34.29 -32.48 -4.42
CA GLY A 425 -34.74 -32.92 -3.10
C GLY A 425 -33.71 -32.63 -1.98
N ILE A 426 -32.77 -31.73 -2.24
CA ILE A 426 -31.75 -31.34 -1.25
C ILE A 426 -32.37 -30.21 -0.43
N SER A 427 -32.40 -30.31 0.89
CA SER A 427 -32.72 -29.15 1.72
C SER A 427 -31.46 -28.32 1.91
N ALA A 428 -31.50 -27.02 1.65
CA ALA A 428 -30.38 -26.16 1.99
C ALA A 428 -30.13 -26.22 3.51
N VAL A 429 -28.86 -26.33 3.94
CA VAL A 429 -28.51 -26.32 5.36
C VAL A 429 -28.76 -24.91 5.88
N ARG A 430 -29.89 -24.71 6.55
CA ARG A 430 -30.25 -23.46 7.22
C ARG A 430 -29.70 -23.57 8.64
N CYS A 431 -28.63 -22.82 8.92
CA CYS A 431 -28.04 -22.72 10.26
C CYS A 431 -28.84 -21.72 11.08
#